data_AF-A0A377X9H6-F1
#
_entry.id   AF-A0A377X9H6-F1
#
_cell.length_a   1.000
_cell.length_b   1.000
_cell.length_c   1.000
_cell.angle_alpha   90.00
_cell.angle_beta   90.00
_cell.angle_gamma   90.00
#
_symmetry.space_group_name_H-M   'P 1'
#
loop_
_entity.id
_entity.type
_entity.pdbx_description
1 polymer ?
#
loop_
_entity_poly.entity_id
_entity_poly.type
_entity_poly.pdbx_seq_one_letter_code
_entity_poly.pdbx_strand_id
1 'polypeptide(L)'
;MTLSQDILAELAEIAPGSPLDQARAVRDAATRHAQGSYEVLFRQQDADFPLDEPFAVAAKVAKLHQADALAAHYAGFGLADPTTDRLVPALAFARLLTFTPVEATPGALHTLTGAGWSLRCIVTLAQLVAFVSFQSRLLLGLRALNHKPIVSADTPLVAGYWHTTPYAQSGKAAPVRFTRDELHWEPWLADKPLAEFNAGRTGDSGQIWP
;
A
#
# COMPACT_ATOMS: atom_id res chain seq x y z
N MET A 1 25.31 7.13 16.15
CA MET A 1 24.88 6.37 14.96
C MET A 1 23.49 5.82 15.26
N THR A 2 22.45 6.57 14.91
CA THR A 2 21.06 6.16 15.15
C THR A 2 20.64 5.28 13.98
N LEU A 3 20.73 3.96 14.13
CA LEU A 3 19.94 3.08 13.28
C LEU A 3 18.48 3.43 13.57
N SER A 4 17.83 4.13 12.63
CA SER A 4 16.38 4.19 12.60
C SER A 4 15.89 2.75 12.72
N GLN A 5 15.03 2.49 13.69
CA GLN A 5 14.55 1.15 14.04
C GLN A 5 14.07 0.42 12.77
N ASP A 6 14.79 -0.62 12.34
CA ASP A 6 14.37 -1.44 11.19
C ASP A 6 13.23 -2.36 11.64
N ILE A 7 12.01 -1.88 11.42
CA ILE A 7 10.78 -2.55 11.87
C ILE A 7 10.68 -3.95 11.26
N LEU A 8 11.16 -4.15 10.03
CA LEU A 8 11.12 -5.45 9.38
C LEU A 8 12.13 -6.42 10.02
N ALA A 9 13.32 -5.96 10.40
CA ALA A 9 14.27 -6.79 11.15
C ALA A 9 13.71 -7.24 12.49
N GLU A 10 13.10 -6.30 13.22
CA GLU A 10 12.51 -6.54 14.53
C GLU A 10 11.36 -7.56 14.44
N LEU A 11 10.38 -7.31 13.58
CA LEU A 11 9.21 -8.20 13.42
C LEU A 11 9.56 -9.56 12.81
N ALA A 12 10.63 -9.63 12.02
CA ALA A 12 11.17 -10.89 11.50
C ALA A 12 12.09 -11.61 12.51
N GLU A 13 12.36 -11.00 13.66
CA GLU A 13 13.24 -11.50 14.72
C GLU A 13 14.66 -11.82 14.20
N ILE A 14 15.20 -10.95 13.33
CA ILE A 14 16.53 -11.13 12.74
C ILE A 14 17.58 -10.75 13.78
N ALA A 15 18.42 -11.71 14.17
CA ALA A 15 19.50 -11.45 15.10
C ALA A 15 20.64 -10.65 14.42
N PRO A 16 21.17 -9.59 15.06
CA PRO A 16 22.34 -8.87 14.56
C PRO A 16 23.52 -9.82 14.31
N GLY A 17 24.19 -9.67 13.17
CA GLY A 17 25.31 -10.51 12.77
C GLY A 17 24.95 -11.89 12.23
N SER A 18 23.66 -12.25 12.20
CA SER A 18 23.20 -13.51 11.58
C SER A 18 23.47 -13.52 10.06
N PRO A 19 23.47 -14.71 9.40
CA PRO A 19 23.61 -14.79 7.95
C PRO A 19 22.56 -13.95 7.19
N LEU A 20 21.32 -13.89 7.71
CA LEU A 20 20.26 -13.10 7.09
C LEU A 20 20.48 -11.59 7.27
N ASP A 21 20.96 -11.15 8.44
CA ASP A 21 21.34 -9.76 8.69
C ASP A 21 22.45 -9.31 7.72
N GLN A 22 23.51 -10.12 7.59
CA GLN A 22 24.61 -9.88 6.65
C GLN A 22 24.13 -9.87 5.19
N ALA A 23 23.24 -10.77 4.80
CA ALA A 23 22.67 -10.81 3.45
C ALA A 23 21.85 -9.55 3.14
N ARG A 24 21.09 -9.02 4.11
CA ARG A 24 20.33 -7.77 3.94
C ARG A 24 21.25 -6.55 3.82
N ALA A 25 22.41 -6.56 4.47
CA ALA A 25 23.40 -5.48 4.33
C ALA A 25 23.95 -5.35 2.89
N VAL A 26 24.00 -6.45 2.12
CA VAL A 26 24.40 -6.41 0.68
C VAL A 26 23.47 -5.53 -0.15
N ARG A 27 22.19 -5.41 0.24
CA ARG A 27 21.21 -4.52 -0.39
C ARG A 27 20.62 -3.53 0.61
N ASP A 28 21.47 -2.84 1.36
CA ASP A 28 21.08 -1.81 2.33
C ASP A 28 20.06 -0.80 1.77
N ALA A 29 20.18 -0.40 0.50
CA ALA A 29 19.22 0.51 -0.13
C ALA A 29 17.76 0.01 -0.06
N ALA A 30 17.52 -1.29 -0.18
CA ALA A 30 16.16 -1.85 -0.06
C ALA A 30 15.61 -1.71 1.36
N THR A 31 16.45 -1.97 2.38
CA THR A 31 16.09 -1.77 3.78
C THR A 31 15.82 -0.30 4.07
N ARG A 32 16.72 0.61 3.67
CA ARG A 32 16.55 2.05 3.88
C ARG A 32 15.32 2.59 3.18
N HIS A 33 15.03 2.17 1.95
CA HIS A 33 13.84 2.63 1.24
C HIS A 33 12.55 2.09 1.85
N ALA A 34 12.51 0.83 2.29
CA ALA A 34 11.35 0.28 2.99
C ALA A 34 11.07 1.03 4.31
N GLN A 35 12.11 1.28 5.10
CA GLN A 35 11.99 2.06 6.34
C GLN A 35 11.61 3.51 6.06
N GLY A 36 12.22 4.14 5.06
CA GLY A 36 11.88 5.51 4.64
C GLY A 36 10.43 5.65 4.17
N SER A 37 9.90 4.67 3.42
CA SER A 37 8.48 4.65 3.03
C SER A 37 7.56 4.52 4.23
N TYR A 38 7.89 3.66 5.21
CA TYR A 38 7.15 3.58 6.47
C TYR A 38 7.11 4.95 7.16
N GLU A 39 8.28 5.56 7.33
CA GLU A 39 8.39 6.84 7.98
C GLU A 39 7.59 7.92 7.26
N VAL A 40 7.66 8.02 5.93
CA VAL A 40 6.91 9.04 5.18
C VAL A 40 5.39 8.84 5.31
N LEU A 41 4.90 7.60 5.18
CA LEU A 41 3.47 7.29 5.22
C LEU A 41 2.83 7.51 6.59
N PHE A 42 3.59 7.36 7.68
CA PHE A 42 3.08 7.44 9.05
C PHE A 42 3.60 8.65 9.86
N ARG A 43 4.49 9.48 9.30
CA ARG A 43 4.98 10.72 9.95
C ARG A 43 4.14 11.95 9.61
N GLN A 44 3.58 12.01 8.41
CA GLN A 44 2.83 13.19 7.96
C GLN A 44 1.39 13.15 8.45
N GLN A 45 1.04 14.09 9.33
CA GLN A 45 -0.36 14.39 9.65
C GLN A 45 -0.93 15.24 8.52
N ASP A 46 -1.77 14.66 7.67
CA ASP A 46 -2.66 15.44 6.81
C ASP A 46 -3.93 15.73 7.61
N ALA A 47 -4.41 16.98 7.61
CA ALA A 47 -5.64 17.34 8.33
C ALA A 47 -6.83 16.52 7.83
N ASP A 48 -6.80 16.15 6.54
CA ASP A 48 -7.81 15.34 5.89
C ASP A 48 -7.55 13.82 6.02
N PHE A 49 -6.49 13.37 6.69
CA PHE A 49 -6.22 11.95 6.96
C PHE A 49 -5.46 11.77 8.29
N PRO A 50 -6.15 11.91 9.44
CA PRO A 50 -5.52 11.88 10.76
C PRO A 50 -4.92 10.50 11.05
N LEU A 51 -3.78 10.45 11.75
CA LEU A 51 -2.91 9.25 11.82
C LEU A 51 -3.56 7.98 12.39
N ASP A 52 -4.60 8.10 13.22
CA ASP A 52 -5.36 6.97 13.75
C ASP A 52 -6.15 6.21 12.65
N GLU A 53 -6.52 6.88 11.55
CA GLU A 53 -7.17 6.26 10.38
C GLU A 53 -6.18 5.42 9.52
N PRO A 54 -5.00 5.93 9.07
CA PRO A 54 -3.98 5.11 8.42
C PRO A 54 -3.54 3.91 9.25
N PHE A 55 -3.36 4.07 10.57
CA PHE A 55 -3.00 2.93 11.43
C PHE A 55 -4.12 1.88 11.48
N ALA A 56 -5.39 2.29 11.51
CA ALA A 56 -6.53 1.36 11.47
C ALA A 56 -6.57 0.58 10.15
N VAL A 57 -6.39 1.27 9.02
CA VAL A 57 -6.31 0.63 7.70
C VAL A 57 -5.10 -0.30 7.62
N ALA A 58 -3.92 0.13 8.06
CA ALA A 58 -2.70 -0.65 8.01
C ALA A 58 -2.79 -1.92 8.86
N ALA A 59 -3.32 -1.83 10.08
CA ALA A 59 -3.59 -2.98 10.93
C ALA A 59 -4.56 -3.97 10.24
N LYS A 60 -5.62 -3.46 9.59
CA LYS A 60 -6.55 -4.30 8.85
C LYS A 60 -5.88 -4.99 7.66
N VAL A 61 -5.13 -4.27 6.84
CA VAL A 61 -4.43 -4.84 5.67
C VAL A 61 -3.43 -5.90 6.11
N ALA A 62 -2.64 -5.64 7.16
CA ALA A 62 -1.72 -6.63 7.72
C ALA A 62 -2.46 -7.90 8.18
N LYS A 63 -3.64 -7.77 8.82
CA LYS A 63 -4.50 -8.92 9.14
C LYS A 63 -5.02 -9.65 7.90
N LEU A 64 -5.37 -8.94 6.82
CA LEU A 64 -5.79 -9.58 5.56
C LEU A 64 -4.67 -10.45 4.96
N HIS A 65 -3.41 -10.09 5.19
CA HIS A 65 -2.22 -10.89 4.82
C HIS A 65 -1.78 -11.89 5.91
N GLN A 66 -2.56 -12.06 6.98
CA GLN A 66 -2.20 -12.92 8.13
C GLN A 66 -0.86 -12.55 8.80
N ALA A 67 -0.41 -11.31 8.66
CA ALA A 67 0.80 -10.78 9.27
C ALA A 67 0.51 -10.26 10.69
N ASP A 68 0.25 -11.16 11.63
CA ASP A 68 -0.28 -10.82 12.96
C ASP A 68 0.62 -9.89 13.76
N ALA A 69 1.94 -10.10 13.72
CA ALA A 69 2.91 -9.24 14.40
C ALA A 69 2.91 -7.81 13.82
N LEU A 70 2.79 -7.68 12.49
CA LEU A 70 2.70 -6.39 11.82
C LEU A 70 1.35 -5.69 12.11
N ALA A 71 0.26 -6.45 12.19
CA ALA A 71 -1.03 -5.92 12.60
C ALA A 71 -1.01 -5.39 14.04
N ALA A 72 -0.37 -6.12 14.96
CA ALA A 72 -0.19 -5.70 16.35
C ALA A 72 0.69 -4.45 16.46
N HIS A 73 1.77 -4.38 15.66
CA HIS A 73 2.62 -3.19 15.55
C HIS A 73 1.79 -1.94 15.23
N TYR A 74 0.97 -1.99 14.16
CA TYR A 74 0.11 -0.84 13.82
C TYR A 74 -0.97 -0.54 14.86
N ALA A 75 -1.58 -1.57 15.45
CA ALA A 75 -2.59 -1.39 16.50
C ALA A 75 -2.03 -0.71 17.75
N GLY A 76 -0.72 -0.86 18.03
CA GLY A 76 -0.04 -0.27 19.18
C GLY A 76 0.01 1.27 19.17
N PHE A 77 -0.24 1.92 18.02
CA PHE A 77 -0.26 3.38 17.91
C PHE A 77 -1.63 4.00 18.21
N GLY A 78 -2.66 3.19 18.47
CA GLY A 78 -4.04 3.64 18.63
C GLY A 78 -4.79 3.65 17.29
N LEU A 79 -6.01 3.11 17.30
CA LEU A 79 -6.82 2.94 16.09
C LEU A 79 -8.09 3.77 16.20
N ALA A 80 -8.45 4.45 15.11
CA ALA A 80 -9.79 5.00 14.93
C ALA A 80 -10.84 3.86 14.95
N ASP A 81 -12.09 4.21 15.27
CA ASP A 81 -13.20 3.26 15.23
C ASP A 81 -13.44 2.80 13.77
N PRO A 82 -13.21 1.51 13.45
CA PRO A 82 -13.32 0.99 12.08
C PRO A 82 -14.78 0.95 11.58
N THR A 83 -15.76 1.21 12.45
CA THR A 83 -17.19 1.19 12.11
C THR A 83 -17.76 2.55 11.70
N THR A 84 -16.93 3.60 11.73
CA THR A 84 -17.34 4.93 11.26
C THR A 84 -17.71 4.92 9.78
N ASP A 85 -18.71 5.73 9.41
CA ASP A 85 -19.17 5.88 8.01
C ASP A 85 -18.04 6.22 7.04
N ARG A 86 -16.98 6.88 7.54
CA ARG A 86 -15.78 7.22 6.80
C ARG A 86 -14.84 6.04 6.59
N LEU A 87 -14.56 5.23 7.61
CA LEU A 87 -13.60 4.13 7.52
C LEU A 87 -14.18 2.85 6.91
N VAL A 88 -15.48 2.58 7.07
CA VAL A 88 -16.14 1.41 6.45
C VAL A 88 -15.81 1.29 4.94
N PRO A 89 -16.00 2.33 4.10
CA PRO A 89 -15.64 2.24 2.68
C PRO A 89 -14.14 2.19 2.43
N ALA A 90 -13.31 2.80 3.28
CA ALA A 90 -11.84 2.70 3.18
C ALA A 90 -11.34 1.28 3.43
N LEU A 91 -11.90 0.58 4.42
CA LEU A 91 -11.57 -0.82 4.72
C LEU A 91 -12.10 -1.77 3.63
N ALA A 92 -13.25 -1.48 3.04
CA ALA A 92 -13.76 -2.21 1.88
C ALA A 92 -12.85 -2.03 0.66
N PHE A 93 -12.40 -0.80 0.39
CA PHE A 93 -11.44 -0.49 -0.66
C PHE A 93 -10.08 -1.17 -0.43
N ALA A 94 -9.58 -1.16 0.81
CA ALA A 94 -8.37 -1.88 1.18
C ALA A 94 -8.47 -3.39 0.94
N ARG A 95 -9.64 -4.00 1.24
CA ARG A 95 -9.91 -5.41 0.95
C ARG A 95 -9.92 -5.69 -0.55
N LEU A 96 -10.60 -4.85 -1.34
CA LEU A 96 -10.65 -4.92 -2.80
C LEU A 96 -9.23 -4.90 -3.39
N LEU A 97 -8.42 -3.92 -3.04
CA LEU A 97 -7.05 -3.81 -3.53
C LEU A 97 -6.13 -4.95 -3.05
N THR A 98 -6.43 -5.57 -1.91
CA THR A 98 -5.63 -6.68 -1.36
C THR A 98 -5.88 -7.99 -2.09
N PHE A 99 -7.14 -8.34 -2.41
CA PHE A 99 -7.51 -9.66 -2.94
C PHE A 99 -7.93 -9.64 -4.40
N THR A 100 -8.65 -8.62 -4.84
CA THR A 100 -9.22 -8.54 -6.19
C THR A 100 -8.96 -7.17 -6.83
N PRO A 101 -7.70 -6.69 -6.89
CA PRO A 101 -7.40 -5.35 -7.42
C PRO A 101 -7.83 -5.16 -8.88
N VAL A 102 -7.91 -6.25 -9.66
CA VAL A 102 -8.42 -6.24 -11.04
C VAL A 102 -9.92 -5.89 -11.13
N GLU A 103 -10.67 -6.10 -10.05
CA GLU A 103 -12.09 -5.76 -9.95
C GLU A 103 -12.30 -4.32 -9.44
N ALA A 104 -11.24 -3.53 -9.25
CA ALA A 104 -11.38 -2.13 -8.89
C ALA A 104 -12.12 -1.37 -10.00
N THR A 105 -13.18 -0.66 -9.61
CA THR A 105 -14.03 0.11 -10.53
C THR A 105 -14.16 1.56 -10.08
N PRO A 106 -14.58 2.47 -10.97
CA PRO A 106 -14.93 3.85 -10.60
C PRO A 106 -15.95 3.93 -9.45
N GLY A 107 -16.84 2.95 -9.34
CA GLY A 107 -17.82 2.86 -8.24
C GLY A 107 -17.18 2.84 -6.86
N ALA A 108 -16.05 2.14 -6.69
CA ALA A 108 -15.32 2.11 -5.43
C ALA A 108 -14.74 3.48 -5.05
N LEU A 109 -14.30 4.26 -6.04
CA LEU A 109 -13.83 5.64 -5.82
C LEU A 109 -14.99 6.57 -5.44
N HIS A 110 -16.15 6.42 -6.09
CA HIS A 110 -17.34 7.19 -5.75
C HIS A 110 -17.83 6.92 -4.33
N THR A 111 -17.77 5.66 -3.86
CA THR A 111 -18.10 5.33 -2.47
C THR A 111 -17.19 6.05 -1.49
N LEU A 112 -15.89 6.13 -1.78
CA LEU A 112 -14.92 6.87 -0.94
C LEU A 112 -15.21 8.37 -0.95
N THR A 113 -15.41 8.99 -2.12
CA THR A 113 -15.72 10.43 -2.20
C THR A 113 -17.06 10.77 -1.53
N GLY A 114 -18.06 9.88 -1.64
CA GLY A 114 -19.35 10.03 -0.96
C GLY A 114 -19.24 9.97 0.57
N ALA A 115 -18.20 9.30 1.08
CA ALA A 115 -17.86 9.26 2.51
C ALA A 115 -16.89 10.36 2.95
N GLY A 116 -16.68 11.39 2.11
CA GLY A 116 -15.87 12.56 2.44
C GLY A 116 -14.37 12.40 2.23
N TRP A 117 -13.91 11.34 1.55
CA TRP A 117 -12.49 11.22 1.20
C TRP A 117 -12.11 12.16 0.06
N SER A 118 -11.09 13.00 0.30
CA SER A 118 -10.50 13.81 -0.76
C SER A 118 -9.73 12.94 -1.76
N LEU A 119 -9.59 13.39 -3.01
CA LEU A 119 -8.84 12.65 -4.03
C LEU A 119 -7.38 12.37 -3.61
N ARG A 120 -6.75 13.33 -2.92
CA ARG A 120 -5.40 13.14 -2.37
C ARG A 120 -5.38 12.00 -1.36
N CYS A 121 -6.32 11.99 -0.41
CA CYS A 121 -6.39 10.96 0.62
C CYS A 121 -6.69 9.58 0.03
N ILE A 122 -7.47 9.49 -1.06
CA ILE A 122 -7.69 8.23 -1.79
C ILE A 122 -6.38 7.69 -2.38
N VAL A 123 -5.55 8.55 -2.98
CA VAL A 123 -4.24 8.14 -3.48
C VAL A 123 -3.33 7.68 -2.35
N THR A 124 -3.27 8.44 -1.25
CA THR A 124 -2.50 8.06 -0.04
C THR A 124 -3.00 6.73 0.54
N LEU A 125 -4.31 6.51 0.58
CA LEU A 125 -4.93 5.25 1.02
C LEU A 125 -4.50 4.07 0.12
N ALA A 126 -4.53 4.24 -1.21
CA ALA A 126 -4.07 3.21 -2.13
C ALA A 126 -2.57 2.90 -1.97
N GLN A 127 -1.74 3.94 -1.80
CA GLN A 127 -0.31 3.81 -1.53
C GLN A 127 -0.03 3.08 -0.21
N LEU A 128 -0.77 3.42 0.85
CA LEU A 128 -0.73 2.76 2.15
C LEU A 128 -1.06 1.26 2.01
N VAL A 129 -2.17 0.93 1.34
CA VAL A 129 -2.57 -0.47 1.12
C VAL A 129 -1.50 -1.24 0.34
N ALA A 130 -0.95 -0.65 -0.71
CA ALA A 130 0.12 -1.26 -1.49
C ALA A 130 1.39 -1.49 -0.64
N PHE A 131 1.78 -0.49 0.15
CA PHE A 131 2.95 -0.56 1.02
C PHE A 131 2.81 -1.62 2.11
N VAL A 132 1.70 -1.65 2.84
CA VAL A 132 1.46 -2.65 3.90
C VAL A 132 1.36 -4.06 3.30
N SER A 133 0.80 -4.19 2.10
CA SER A 133 0.78 -5.46 1.36
C SER A 133 2.18 -5.92 0.94
N PHE A 134 3.06 -4.99 0.56
CA PHE A 134 4.47 -5.26 0.32
C PHE A 134 5.17 -5.68 1.62
N GLN A 135 5.02 -4.91 2.70
CA GLN A 135 5.66 -5.19 3.99
C GLN A 135 5.23 -6.56 4.55
N SER A 136 3.95 -6.91 4.44
CA SER A 136 3.43 -8.19 4.92
C SER A 136 4.08 -9.38 4.20
N ARG A 137 4.20 -9.31 2.87
CA ARG A 137 4.84 -10.37 2.06
C ARG A 137 6.35 -10.44 2.29
N LEU A 138 7.00 -9.28 2.41
CA LEU A 138 8.42 -9.22 2.72
C LEU A 138 8.71 -9.80 4.11
N LEU A 139 7.92 -9.44 5.11
CA LEU A 139 8.02 -9.98 6.47
C LEU A 139 7.85 -11.50 6.47
N LEU A 140 6.85 -12.04 5.76
CA LEU A 140 6.67 -13.48 5.60
C LEU A 140 7.92 -14.15 5.02
N GLY A 141 8.48 -13.58 3.95
CA GLY A 141 9.70 -14.10 3.32
C GLY A 141 10.93 -14.04 4.23
N LEU A 142 11.10 -12.94 4.97
CA LEU A 142 12.19 -12.79 5.94
C LEU A 142 12.06 -13.80 7.09
N ARG A 143 10.84 -14.02 7.60
CA ARG A 143 10.57 -15.04 8.63
C ARG A 143 10.89 -16.44 8.11
N ALA A 144 10.50 -16.76 6.88
CA ALA A 144 10.83 -18.04 6.25
C ALA A 144 12.34 -18.26 6.15
N LEU A 145 13.09 -17.25 5.68
CA LEU A 145 14.56 -17.28 5.60
C LEU A 145 15.23 -17.35 6.98
N ASN A 146 14.59 -16.80 8.01
CA ASN A 146 15.05 -16.84 9.39
C ASN A 146 14.58 -18.10 10.15
N HIS A 147 14.06 -19.11 9.44
CA HIS A 147 13.53 -20.35 10.01
C HIS A 147 12.46 -20.16 11.10
N LYS A 148 11.73 -19.05 11.02
CA LYS A 148 10.59 -18.79 11.91
C LYS A 148 9.36 -19.52 11.39
N PRO A 149 8.43 -19.92 12.28
CA PRO A 149 7.14 -20.45 11.84
C PRO A 149 6.43 -19.45 10.94
N ILE A 150 5.99 -19.93 9.78
CA ILE A 150 5.17 -19.20 8.82
C ILE A 150 3.87 -19.95 8.59
N VAL A 151 2.78 -19.21 8.40
CA VAL A 151 1.52 -19.78 7.94
C VAL A 151 1.62 -19.90 6.41
N SER A 152 1.60 -21.12 5.90
CA SER A 152 1.45 -21.39 4.47
C SER A 152 0.03 -21.83 4.20
N ALA A 153 -0.61 -21.27 3.17
CA ALA A 153 -1.86 -21.81 2.67
C ALA A 153 -1.54 -22.98 1.73
N ASP A 154 -2.26 -24.09 1.88
CA ASP A 154 -2.16 -25.25 0.99
C ASP A 154 -2.93 -25.06 -0.33
N THR A 155 -3.56 -23.90 -0.51
CA THR A 155 -4.34 -23.59 -1.72
C THR A 155 -3.41 -23.33 -2.91
N PRO A 156 -3.58 -24.04 -4.04
CA PRO A 156 -2.82 -23.77 -5.25
C PRO A 156 -2.97 -22.31 -5.71
N LEU A 157 -1.85 -21.63 -5.94
CA LEU A 157 -1.84 -20.31 -6.55
C LEU A 157 -2.24 -20.44 -8.03
N VAL A 158 -3.39 -19.87 -8.38
CA VAL A 158 -3.83 -19.75 -9.78
C VAL A 158 -3.44 -18.37 -10.30
N ALA A 159 -3.11 -18.26 -11.59
CA ALA A 159 -2.99 -16.96 -12.24
C ALA A 159 -4.32 -16.19 -12.04
N GLY A 160 -4.23 -14.91 -11.65
CA GLY A 160 -5.41 -14.10 -11.29
C GLY A 160 -6.48 -14.04 -12.39
N TYR A 161 -7.71 -13.75 -11.98
CA TYR A 161 -8.82 -13.55 -12.91
C TYR A 161 -8.54 -12.34 -13.81
N TRP A 162 -8.69 -12.51 -15.13
CA TRP A 162 -8.50 -11.42 -16.10
C TRP A 162 -9.80 -10.63 -16.26
N HIS A 163 -9.69 -9.34 -16.57
CA HIS A 163 -10.83 -8.54 -16.97
C HIS A 163 -11.45 -9.10 -18.26
N THR A 164 -12.77 -9.34 -18.27
CA THR A 164 -13.50 -9.92 -19.41
C THR A 164 -14.48 -8.95 -20.07
N THR A 165 -14.61 -7.71 -19.56
CA THR A 165 -15.50 -6.71 -20.16
C THR A 165 -14.81 -6.03 -21.35
N PRO A 166 -15.44 -5.99 -22.54
CA PRO A 166 -14.79 -5.50 -23.76
C PRO A 166 -14.78 -3.97 -23.92
N TYR A 167 -15.34 -3.21 -22.97
CA TYR A 167 -15.43 -1.76 -23.04
C TYR A 167 -15.06 -1.08 -21.71
N ALA A 168 -14.34 0.04 -21.80
CA ALA A 168 -14.06 0.97 -20.70
C ALA A 168 -15.29 1.84 -20.39
N GLN A 169 -15.27 2.58 -19.27
CA GLN A 169 -16.38 3.48 -18.86
C GLN A 169 -16.72 4.54 -19.93
N SER A 170 -15.72 5.02 -20.66
CA SER A 170 -15.87 5.97 -21.76
C SER A 170 -16.49 5.35 -23.03
N GLY A 171 -16.69 4.04 -23.06
CA GLY A 171 -17.15 3.28 -24.23
C GLY A 171 -16.04 2.79 -25.17
N LYS A 172 -14.76 3.09 -24.89
CA LYS A 172 -13.64 2.58 -25.71
C LYS A 172 -13.39 1.10 -25.50
N ALA A 173 -12.80 0.42 -26.50
CA ALA A 173 -12.48 -1.00 -26.41
C ALA A 173 -11.45 -1.29 -25.30
N ALA A 174 -11.70 -2.34 -24.52
CA ALA A 174 -10.81 -2.83 -23.47
C ALA A 174 -10.33 -4.26 -23.79
N PRO A 175 -9.05 -4.60 -23.56
CA PRO A 175 -8.53 -5.93 -23.82
C PRO A 175 -9.16 -6.96 -22.87
N VAL A 176 -9.65 -8.06 -23.44
CA VAL A 176 -10.25 -9.20 -22.69
C VAL A 176 -9.35 -10.44 -22.64
N ARG A 177 -8.13 -10.31 -23.19
CA ARG A 177 -7.07 -11.34 -23.21
C ARG A 177 -5.72 -10.64 -23.28
N PHE A 178 -4.65 -11.39 -23.04
CA PHE A 178 -3.30 -10.90 -23.27
C PHE A 178 -3.17 -10.37 -24.71
N THR A 179 -2.72 -9.13 -24.85
CA THR A 179 -2.57 -8.48 -26.16
C THR A 179 -1.19 -7.82 -26.29
N ARG A 180 -0.75 -7.68 -27.54
CA ARG A 180 0.42 -6.88 -27.94
C ARG A 180 0.01 -5.53 -28.52
N ASP A 181 -1.29 -5.26 -28.60
CA ASP A 181 -1.83 -4.00 -29.08
C ASP A 181 -1.44 -2.86 -28.13
N GLU A 182 -1.27 -1.65 -28.67
CA GLU A 182 -1.03 -0.47 -27.85
C GLU A 182 -2.26 -0.19 -26.98
N LEU A 183 -2.03 -0.07 -25.67
CA LEU A 183 -3.07 0.22 -24.70
C LEU A 183 -3.10 1.72 -24.42
N HIS A 184 -4.29 2.30 -24.56
CA HIS A 184 -4.55 3.67 -24.14
C HIS A 184 -5.01 3.68 -22.69
N TRP A 185 -4.39 4.52 -21.86
CA TRP A 185 -4.81 4.71 -20.47
C TRP A 185 -5.90 5.78 -20.38
N GLU A 186 -6.90 5.54 -19.55
CA GLU A 186 -7.97 6.50 -19.26
C GLU A 186 -8.14 6.68 -17.74
N PRO A 187 -8.21 7.93 -17.25
CA PRO A 187 -8.47 8.20 -15.85
C PRO A 187 -9.93 7.89 -15.51
N TRP A 188 -10.16 7.30 -14.33
CA TRP A 188 -11.51 7.05 -13.80
C TRP A 188 -12.10 8.27 -13.09
N LEU A 189 -11.26 9.26 -12.78
CA LEU A 189 -11.63 10.52 -12.15
C LEU A 189 -11.37 11.65 -13.14
N ALA A 190 -12.14 12.74 -13.04
CA ALA A 190 -11.89 13.90 -13.88
C ALA A 190 -10.48 14.44 -13.64
N ASP A 191 -9.79 14.76 -14.74
CA ASP A 191 -8.50 15.44 -14.67
C ASP A 191 -8.65 16.76 -13.95
N LYS A 192 -7.67 17.07 -13.09
CA LYS A 192 -7.60 18.39 -12.49
C LYS A 192 -7.36 19.43 -13.59
N PRO A 193 -8.15 20.52 -13.70
CA PRO A 193 -7.91 21.54 -14.71
C PRO A 193 -6.51 22.17 -14.57
N LEU A 194 -5.85 22.44 -15.70
CA LEU A 194 -4.49 23.03 -15.71
C LEU A 194 -4.40 24.33 -14.89
N ALA A 195 -5.45 25.16 -14.93
CA ALA A 195 -5.54 26.42 -14.20
C ALA A 195 -5.50 26.27 -12.67
N GLU A 196 -5.78 25.07 -12.14
CA GLU A 196 -5.75 24.77 -10.72
C GLU A 196 -4.42 24.14 -10.26
N PHE A 197 -3.46 23.94 -11.18
CA PHE A 197 -2.08 23.60 -10.84
C PHE A 197 -1.31 24.88 -10.53
N ASN A 198 -1.16 25.20 -9.24
CA ASN A 198 -0.36 26.35 -8.82
C ASN A 198 1.14 26.08 -8.96
N ALA A 199 1.88 27.03 -9.54
CA ALA A 199 3.34 27.03 -9.70
C ALA A 199 4.16 27.03 -8.37
N GLY A 200 3.50 27.05 -7.21
CA GLY A 200 4.14 27.18 -5.89
C GLY A 200 4.57 25.87 -5.21
N ARG A 201 4.57 24.74 -5.90
CA ARG A 201 5.11 23.46 -5.38
C ARG A 201 6.02 22.77 -6.40
N THR A 202 6.92 23.54 -7.01
CA THR A 202 8.16 22.94 -7.52
C THR A 202 9.02 22.59 -6.33
N GLY A 203 9.47 21.35 -6.28
CA GLY A 203 10.40 20.87 -5.26
C GLY A 203 11.61 21.79 -5.15
N ASP A 204 12.13 21.83 -3.94
CA ASP A 204 13.50 22.23 -3.65
C ASP A 204 14.44 21.23 -4.35
N SER A 205 14.52 21.32 -5.68
CA SER A 205 15.44 20.58 -6.54
C SER A 205 16.63 21.49 -6.79
N GLY A 206 17.47 21.58 -5.77
CA GLY A 206 18.61 22.48 -5.75
C GLY A 206 19.72 22.02 -4.82
N GLN A 207 20.14 20.74 -4.89
CA GLN A 207 21.54 20.29 -4.87
C GLN A 207 21.66 18.76 -4.76
N ILE A 208 22.78 18.23 -5.29
CA ILE A 208 23.39 16.89 -5.09
C ILE A 208 22.85 15.79 -6.04
N TRP A 209 23.53 15.23 -7.06
CA TRP A 209 24.83 15.32 -7.78
C TRP A 209 24.76 14.29 -8.96
N PRO A 210 25.72 14.20 -9.89
CA PRO A 210 26.46 15.21 -10.67
C PRO A 210 25.94 15.34 -12.11
#